data_AF-A0A0Q6Y7N2-F1
#
_entry.id   AF-A0A0Q6Y7N2-F1
#
_cell.length_a   1.000
_cell.length_b   1.000
_cell.length_c   1.000
_cell.angle_alpha   90.00
_cell.angle_beta   90.00
_cell.angle_gamma   90.00
#
_symmetry.space_group_name_H-M   'P 1'
#
loop_
_entity.id
_entity.type
_entity.pdbx_description
1 polymer ?
#
loop_
_entity_poly.entity_id
_entity_poly.type
_entity_poly.pdbx_seq_one_letter_code
_entity_poly.pdbx_strand_id
1 'polypeptide(L)'
;MPIKPTLNPAQDTAMNNANKVALFWLTTAAGAVLFVTFQLFFYVNDFVRAHGATPAITFEPGVLWMFSAFYGSWIVTVLLALIGTRKAQWVAFVLGSLLVVLNTLGGISDGLRDGWHITFSAVFFITLPGVFAIATTWRGIKNKGNSDVDE
;
A
#
# COMPACT_ATOMS: atom_id res chain seq x y z
N MET A 1 -11.46 -2.30 42.99
CA MET A 1 -11.80 -2.95 41.70
C MET A 1 -11.41 -2.00 40.58
N PRO A 2 -10.61 -2.41 39.58
CA PRO A 2 -10.28 -1.53 38.48
C PRO A 2 -11.52 -1.39 37.58
N ILE A 3 -11.91 -0.15 37.29
CA ILE A 3 -12.99 0.17 36.37
C ILE A 3 -12.48 -0.18 34.98
N LYS A 4 -12.90 -1.34 34.45
CA LYS A 4 -12.67 -1.70 33.05
C LYS A 4 -13.47 -0.67 32.23
N PRO A 5 -12.84 0.15 31.38
CA PRO A 5 -13.60 1.03 30.51
C PRO A 5 -14.37 0.12 29.55
N THR A 6 -15.66 -0.06 29.77
CA THR A 6 -16.55 -0.66 28.78
C THR A 6 -16.62 0.33 27.64
N LEU A 7 -15.92 0.04 26.54
CA LEU A 7 -16.08 0.82 25.32
C LEU A 7 -17.56 0.79 24.93
N ASN A 8 -18.07 1.94 24.52
CA ASN A 8 -19.42 2.05 23.96
C ASN A 8 -19.45 1.20 22.66
N PRO A 9 -20.49 0.37 22.42
CA PRO A 9 -20.62 -0.43 21.20
C PRO A 9 -20.38 0.34 19.88
N ALA A 10 -20.70 1.64 19.85
CA ALA A 10 -20.43 2.51 18.71
C ALA A 10 -18.91 2.76 18.49
N GLN A 11 -18.14 2.93 19.56
CA GLN A 11 -16.67 3.08 19.50
C GLN A 11 -15.98 1.78 19.11
N ASP A 12 -16.42 0.64 19.64
CA ASP A 12 -15.90 -0.68 19.24
C ASP A 12 -16.11 -0.95 17.75
N THR A 13 -17.29 -0.59 17.23
CA THR A 13 -17.61 -0.74 15.80
C THR A 13 -16.74 0.19 14.94
N ALA A 14 -16.52 1.45 15.37
CA ALA A 14 -15.66 2.39 14.66
C ALA A 14 -14.19 1.95 14.64
N MET A 15 -13.68 1.42 15.76
CA MET A 15 -12.33 0.86 15.84
C MET A 15 -12.18 -0.39 14.96
N ASN A 16 -13.17 -1.29 14.96
CA ASN A 16 -13.16 -2.46 14.09
C ASN A 16 -13.13 -2.09 12.60
N ASN A 17 -13.88 -1.06 12.21
CA ASN A 17 -13.86 -0.54 10.84
C ASN A 17 -12.50 0.07 10.45
N ALA A 18 -11.87 0.84 11.35
CA ALA A 18 -10.53 1.39 11.11
C ALA A 18 -9.48 0.28 10.99
N ASN A 19 -9.52 -0.73 11.85
CA ASN A 19 -8.64 -1.90 11.80
C ASN A 19 -8.79 -2.67 10.49
N LYS A 20 -10.03 -2.86 10.03
CA LYS A 20 -10.29 -3.52 8.75
C LYS A 20 -9.69 -2.76 7.57
N VAL A 21 -9.84 -1.43 7.53
CA VAL A 21 -9.26 -0.58 6.49
C VAL A 21 -7.72 -0.64 6.54
N ALA A 22 -7.13 -0.55 7.74
CA ALA A 22 -5.70 -0.65 7.93
C ALA A 22 -5.14 -2.02 7.48
N LEU A 23 -5.85 -3.12 7.75
CA LEU A 23 -5.47 -4.46 7.29
C LEU A 23 -5.44 -4.56 5.76
N PHE A 24 -6.39 -3.94 5.05
CA PHE A 24 -6.34 -3.89 3.60
C PHE A 24 -5.12 -3.11 3.10
N TRP A 25 -4.85 -1.93 3.64
CA TRP A 25 -3.65 -1.17 3.30
C TRP A 25 -2.35 -1.90 3.64
N LEU A 26 -2.32 -2.63 4.76
CA LEU A 26 -1.17 -3.44 5.16
C LEU A 26 -0.95 -4.61 4.20
N THR A 27 -2.05 -5.25 3.76
CA THR A 27 -1.98 -6.33 2.76
C THR A 27 -1.44 -5.80 1.44
N THR A 28 -1.89 -4.63 1.00
CA THR A 28 -1.34 -3.97 -0.20
C THR A 28 0.13 -3.61 -0.03
N ALA A 29 0.54 -3.09 1.13
CA ALA A 29 1.93 -2.78 1.44
C ALA A 29 2.82 -4.02 1.39
N ALA A 30 2.36 -5.13 1.99
CA ALA A 30 3.05 -6.41 1.93
C ALA A 30 3.18 -6.91 0.48
N GLY A 31 2.12 -6.76 -0.32
CA GLY A 31 2.15 -7.04 -1.75
C GLY A 31 3.17 -6.20 -2.52
N ALA A 32 3.30 -4.91 -2.20
CA ALA A 32 4.32 -4.03 -2.79
C ALA A 32 5.75 -4.47 -2.45
N VAL A 33 5.98 -4.91 -1.20
CA VAL A 33 7.28 -5.47 -0.77
C VAL A 33 7.59 -6.79 -1.49
N LEU A 34 6.60 -7.69 -1.62
CA LEU A 34 6.78 -8.93 -2.37
C LEU A 34 7.10 -8.65 -3.83
N PHE A 35 6.39 -7.71 -4.46
CA PHE A 35 6.61 -7.34 -5.85
C PHE A 35 8.04 -6.83 -6.09
N VAL A 36 8.52 -5.86 -5.29
CA VAL A 36 9.90 -5.35 -5.46
C VAL A 36 10.95 -6.43 -5.17
N THR A 37 10.66 -7.34 -4.25
CA THR A 37 11.53 -8.48 -3.97
C THR A 37 11.62 -9.41 -5.18
N PHE A 38 10.48 -9.73 -5.81
CA PHE A 38 10.46 -10.52 -7.05
C PHE A 38 11.22 -9.84 -8.19
N GLN A 39 11.01 -8.52 -8.38
CA GLN A 39 11.76 -7.75 -9.37
C GLN A 39 13.28 -7.85 -9.14
N LEU A 40 13.73 -7.72 -7.89
CA LEU A 40 15.14 -7.82 -7.55
C LEU A 40 15.70 -9.23 -7.86
N PHE A 41 14.95 -10.29 -7.54
CA PHE A 41 15.37 -11.65 -7.87
C PHE A 41 15.49 -11.88 -9.38
N PHE A 42 14.54 -11.38 -10.18
CA PHE A 42 14.62 -11.47 -11.65
C PHE A 42 15.83 -10.72 -12.20
N TYR A 43 16.06 -9.49 -11.74
CA TYR A 43 17.23 -8.71 -12.13
C TYR A 43 18.55 -9.44 -11.81
N VAL A 44 18.69 -9.97 -10.58
CA VAL A 44 19.89 -10.71 -10.18
C VAL A 44 20.06 -11.99 -11.00
N ASN A 45 18.98 -12.72 -11.26
CA ASN A 45 19.03 -13.94 -12.07
C ASN A 45 19.51 -13.64 -13.51
N ASP A 46 18.98 -12.59 -14.12
CA ASP A 46 19.39 -12.20 -15.47
C ASP A 46 20.81 -11.65 -15.50
N PHE A 47 21.25 -10.92 -14.46
CA PHE A 47 22.63 -10.50 -14.30
C PHE A 47 23.60 -11.66 -14.22
N VAL A 48 23.29 -12.68 -13.42
CA VAL A 48 24.09 -13.91 -13.33
C VAL A 48 24.10 -14.65 -14.66
N ARG A 49 22.96 -14.78 -15.34
CA ARG A 49 22.85 -15.45 -16.65
C ARG A 49 23.66 -14.73 -17.74
N ALA A 50 23.69 -13.41 -17.69
CA ALA A 50 24.48 -12.57 -18.58
C ALA A 50 25.96 -12.50 -18.18
N HIS A 51 26.42 -13.27 -17.18
CA HIS A 51 27.79 -13.25 -16.66
C HIS A 51 28.25 -11.84 -16.26
N GLY A 52 27.33 -11.02 -15.75
CA GLY A 52 27.59 -9.63 -15.36
C GLY A 52 27.74 -8.64 -16.52
N ALA A 53 27.41 -9.03 -17.75
CA ALA A 53 27.42 -8.14 -18.91
C ALA A 53 26.23 -7.17 -18.94
N THR A 54 25.20 -7.36 -18.10
CA THR A 54 24.12 -6.38 -17.94
C THR A 54 24.65 -5.14 -17.20
N PRO A 55 24.31 -3.93 -17.65
CA PRO A 55 24.73 -2.70 -16.98
C PRO A 55 24.34 -2.71 -15.50
N ALA A 56 25.30 -2.44 -14.62
CA ALA A 56 25.01 -2.25 -13.20
C ALA A 56 24.08 -1.04 -13.05
N ILE A 57 22.90 -1.24 -12.44
CA ILE A 57 22.03 -0.11 -12.07
C ILE A 57 22.67 0.56 -10.86
N THR A 58 23.49 1.59 -11.10
CA THR A 58 24.03 2.42 -10.03
C THR A 58 23.04 3.52 -9.71
N PHE A 59 22.35 3.39 -8.59
CA PHE A 59 21.52 4.49 -8.08
C PHE A 59 22.42 5.55 -7.46
N GLU A 60 22.25 6.80 -7.91
CA GLU A 60 22.88 7.94 -7.26
C GLU A 60 22.37 8.02 -5.79
N PRO A 61 23.17 8.46 -4.81
CA PRO A 61 22.75 8.53 -3.40
C PRO A 61 21.45 9.32 -3.19
N GLY A 62 21.21 10.33 -4.02
CA GLY A 62 19.96 11.10 -4.07
C GLY A 62 18.72 10.31 -4.52
N VAL A 63 18.88 9.10 -5.06
CA VAL A 63 17.77 8.24 -5.47
C VAL A 63 17.48 7.18 -4.41
N LEU A 64 18.50 6.75 -3.64
CA LEU A 64 18.35 5.75 -2.58
C LEU A 64 17.37 6.19 -1.48
N TRP A 65 17.42 7.45 -1.06
CA TRP A 65 16.47 7.96 -0.06
C TRP A 65 15.04 8.02 -0.60
N MET A 66 14.87 8.24 -1.92
CA MET A 66 13.55 8.26 -2.56
C MET A 66 12.89 6.88 -2.53
N PHE A 67 13.66 5.81 -2.74
CA PHE A 67 13.17 4.44 -2.55
C PHE A 67 12.71 4.20 -1.11
N SER A 68 13.52 4.63 -0.13
CA SER A 68 13.17 4.50 1.29
C SER A 68 11.92 5.31 1.65
N ALA A 69 11.80 6.53 1.15
CA ALA A 69 10.63 7.39 1.35
C ALA A 69 9.38 6.80 0.70
N PHE A 70 9.49 6.27 -0.53
CA PHE A 70 8.39 5.67 -1.27
C PHE A 70 7.86 4.42 -0.57
N TYR A 71 8.72 3.46 -0.22
CA TYR A 71 8.29 2.27 0.49
C TYR A 71 7.89 2.55 1.95
N GLY A 72 8.54 3.51 2.61
CA GLY A 72 8.15 3.98 3.95
C GLY A 72 6.77 4.64 3.97
N SER A 73 6.34 5.27 2.86
CA SER A 73 5.01 5.88 2.74
C SER A 73 3.87 4.87 2.83
N TRP A 74 4.12 3.59 2.51
CA TRP A 74 3.13 2.52 2.74
C TRP A 74 2.85 2.32 4.22
N ILE A 75 3.88 2.36 5.08
CA ILE A 75 3.73 2.26 6.53
C ILE A 75 2.95 3.46 7.05
N VAL A 76 3.29 4.68 6.60
CA VAL A 76 2.56 5.90 6.95
C VAL A 76 1.08 5.79 6.57
N THR A 77 0.78 5.23 5.40
CA THR A 77 -0.60 5.00 4.94
C THR A 77 -1.37 4.07 5.89
N VAL A 78 -0.75 2.97 6.34
CA VAL A 78 -1.35 2.04 7.31
C VAL A 78 -1.59 2.72 8.66
N LEU A 79 -0.62 3.50 9.15
CA LEU A 79 -0.76 4.23 10.41
C LEU A 79 -1.89 5.27 10.34
N LEU A 80 -1.98 6.01 9.23
CA LEU A 80 -3.08 6.96 9.00
C LEU A 80 -4.44 6.25 8.94
N ALA A 81 -4.51 5.06 8.37
CA ALA A 81 -5.72 4.25 8.35
C ALA A 81 -6.15 3.80 9.76
N LEU A 82 -5.19 3.45 10.63
CA LEU A 82 -5.44 3.06 12.02
C LEU A 82 -5.98 4.20 12.90
N ILE A 83 -5.59 5.44 12.61
CA ILE A 83 -6.09 6.62 13.36
C ILE A 83 -7.63 6.69 13.31
N GLY A 84 -8.25 6.21 12.22
CA GLY A 84 -9.71 6.05 12.13
C GLY A 84 -10.53 7.36 12.11
N THR A 85 -9.87 8.53 12.16
CA THR A 85 -10.52 9.84 11.99
C THR A 85 -10.84 10.08 10.51
N ARG A 86 -11.89 10.85 10.23
CA ARG A 86 -12.32 11.15 8.86
C ARG A 86 -11.22 11.82 8.03
N LYS A 87 -10.49 12.76 8.62
CA LYS A 87 -9.35 13.43 7.98
C LYS A 87 -8.22 12.44 7.68
N ALA A 88 -7.83 11.62 8.65
CA ALA A 88 -6.76 10.63 8.45
C ALA A 88 -7.13 9.57 7.41
N GLN A 89 -8.38 9.12 7.38
CA GLN A 89 -8.85 8.19 6.33
C GLN A 89 -8.83 8.81 4.94
N TRP A 90 -9.14 10.11 4.81
CA TRP A 90 -9.00 10.83 3.54
C TRP A 90 -7.53 10.94 3.10
N VAL A 91 -6.62 11.26 4.02
CA VAL A 91 -5.18 11.32 3.70
C VAL A 91 -4.67 9.92 3.31
N ALA A 92 -5.03 8.88 4.07
CA ALA A 92 -4.68 7.49 3.76
C ALA A 92 -5.24 7.06 2.39
N PHE A 93 -6.47 7.47 2.05
CA PHE A 93 -7.08 7.19 0.77
C PHE A 93 -6.29 7.81 -0.39
N VAL A 94 -5.97 9.11 -0.31
CA VAL A 94 -5.24 9.81 -1.37
C VAL A 94 -3.82 9.26 -1.51
N LEU A 95 -3.10 9.18 -0.40
CA LEU A 95 -1.72 8.69 -0.37
C LEU A 95 -1.63 7.24 -0.85
N GLY A 96 -2.46 6.37 -0.29
CA GLY A 96 -2.48 4.96 -0.65
C GLY A 96 -2.89 4.71 -2.10
N SER A 97 -3.88 5.45 -2.61
CA SER A 97 -4.27 5.35 -4.03
C SER A 97 -3.13 5.77 -4.96
N LEU A 98 -2.43 6.86 -4.61
CA LEU A 98 -1.27 7.32 -5.36
C LEU A 98 -0.17 6.25 -5.35
N LEU A 99 0.12 5.64 -4.20
CA LEU A 99 1.13 4.58 -4.08
C LEU A 99 0.78 3.34 -4.90
N VAL A 100 -0.50 2.93 -4.92
CA VAL A 100 -0.98 1.83 -5.79
C VAL A 100 -0.72 2.18 -7.24
N VAL A 101 -1.18 3.34 -7.71
CA VAL A 101 -1.03 3.76 -9.12
C VAL A 101 0.45 3.80 -9.53
N LEU A 102 1.31 4.40 -8.71
CA LEU A 102 2.74 4.51 -9.01
C LEU A 102 3.42 3.14 -9.08
N ASN A 103 3.12 2.22 -8.16
CA ASN A 103 3.68 0.86 -8.20
C ASN A 103 3.14 0.05 -9.38
N THR A 104 1.85 0.18 -9.71
CA THR A 104 1.26 -0.51 -10.86
C THR A 104 1.83 0.01 -12.17
N LEU A 105 1.98 1.32 -12.33
CA LEU A 105 2.61 1.91 -13.51
C LEU A 105 4.08 1.53 -13.62
N GLY A 106 4.82 1.55 -12.50
CA GLY A 106 6.18 1.05 -12.42
C GLY A 106 6.26 -0.40 -12.91
N GLY A 107 5.43 -1.29 -12.36
CA GLY A 107 5.43 -2.68 -12.77
C GLY A 107 4.97 -2.97 -14.20
N ILE A 108 4.09 -2.14 -14.77
CA ILE A 108 3.76 -2.21 -16.21
C ILE A 108 4.96 -1.78 -17.05
N SER A 109 5.65 -0.69 -16.68
CA SER A 109 6.85 -0.22 -17.37
C SER A 109 7.96 -1.27 -17.31
N ASP A 110 8.20 -1.84 -16.13
CA ASP A 110 9.20 -2.88 -15.91
C ASP A 110 8.83 -4.16 -16.68
N GLY A 111 7.54 -4.54 -16.72
CA GLY A 111 7.12 -5.71 -17.49
C GLY A 111 7.07 -5.52 -19.00
N LEU A 112 6.95 -4.28 -19.50
CA LEU A 112 7.18 -3.98 -20.91
C LEU A 112 8.67 -4.12 -21.29
N ARG A 113 9.58 -3.88 -20.34
CA ARG A 113 11.04 -3.97 -20.55
C ARG A 113 11.56 -5.38 -20.38
N ASP A 114 11.16 -6.03 -19.28
CA ASP A 114 11.81 -7.22 -18.73
C ASP A 114 10.87 -8.46 -18.78
N GLY A 115 9.60 -8.28 -19.19
CA GLY A 115 8.68 -9.37 -19.54
C GLY A 115 7.34 -9.37 -18.80
N TRP A 116 6.33 -9.97 -19.44
CA TRP A 116 4.93 -9.94 -19.01
C TRP A 116 4.67 -10.48 -17.59
N HIS A 117 5.55 -11.34 -17.07
CA HIS A 117 5.46 -11.88 -15.70
C HIS A 117 5.59 -10.78 -14.63
N ILE A 118 6.37 -9.72 -14.90
CA ILE A 118 6.52 -8.59 -13.98
C ILE A 118 5.25 -7.74 -13.98
N THR A 119 4.65 -7.48 -15.15
CA THR A 119 3.32 -6.83 -15.22
C THR A 119 2.27 -7.62 -14.45
N PHE A 120 2.23 -8.95 -14.63
CA PHE A 120 1.25 -9.80 -13.95
C PHE A 120 1.42 -9.78 -12.43
N SER A 121 2.66 -9.86 -11.93
CA SER A 121 2.93 -9.79 -10.50
C SER A 121 2.57 -8.42 -9.90
N ALA A 122 2.82 -7.31 -10.61
CA ALA A 122 2.40 -5.97 -10.18
C ALA A 122 0.87 -5.88 -10.01
N VAL A 123 0.13 -6.37 -11.01
CA VAL A 123 -1.34 -6.36 -10.97
C VAL A 123 -1.87 -7.24 -9.85
N PHE A 124 -1.30 -8.44 -9.68
CA PHE A 124 -1.76 -9.41 -8.70
C PHE A 124 -1.44 -8.99 -7.26
N PHE A 125 -0.20 -8.59 -6.99
CA PHE A 125 0.25 -8.30 -5.62
C PHE A 125 -0.08 -6.88 -5.17
N ILE A 126 -0.26 -5.92 -6.08
CA ILE A 126 -0.45 -4.51 -5.70
C ILE A 126 -1.83 -4.02 -6.11
N THR A 127 -2.16 -4.09 -7.40
CA THR A 127 -3.41 -3.50 -7.89
C THR A 127 -4.63 -4.18 -7.28
N LEU A 128 -4.65 -5.52 -7.20
CA LEU A 128 -5.80 -6.26 -6.68
C LEU A 128 -6.08 -5.94 -5.21
N PRO A 129 -5.15 -6.14 -4.25
CA PRO A 129 -5.39 -5.73 -2.86
C PRO A 129 -5.54 -4.21 -2.71
N GLY A 130 -4.86 -3.41 -3.53
CA GLY A 130 -4.99 -1.96 -3.57
C GLY A 130 -6.41 -1.48 -3.90
N VAL A 131 -7.06 -2.07 -4.91
CA VAL A 131 -8.45 -1.75 -5.26
C VAL A 131 -9.40 -2.08 -4.11
N PHE A 132 -9.19 -3.21 -3.41
CA PHE A 132 -9.97 -3.52 -2.21
C PHE A 132 -9.73 -2.52 -1.08
N ALA A 133 -8.49 -2.09 -0.85
CA ALA A 133 -8.17 -1.06 0.14
C ALA A 133 -8.83 0.29 -0.18
N ILE A 134 -8.79 0.71 -1.44
CA ILE A 134 -9.44 1.93 -1.94
C ILE A 134 -10.95 1.84 -1.73
N ALA A 135 -11.58 0.75 -2.19
CA ALA A 135 -13.04 0.58 -2.10
C ALA A 135 -13.53 0.53 -0.64
N THR A 136 -12.79 -0.14 0.25
CA THR A 136 -13.15 -0.25 1.67
C THR A 136 -12.96 1.07 2.41
N THR A 137 -11.87 1.80 2.12
CA THR A 137 -11.64 3.14 2.67
C THR A 137 -12.72 4.12 2.21
N TRP A 138 -13.07 4.11 0.92
CA TRP A 138 -14.13 4.96 0.36
C TRP A 138 -15.50 4.69 1.00
N ARG A 139 -15.87 3.40 1.15
CA ARG A 139 -17.10 3.01 1.85
C ARG A 139 -17.09 3.46 3.31
N GLY A 140 -15.94 3.34 4.00
CA GLY A 140 -15.77 3.81 5.37
C GLY A 140 -16.01 5.32 5.52
N ILE A 141 -15.43 6.11 4.61
CA ILE A 141 -15.61 7.57 4.57
C ILE A 141 -17.08 7.95 4.30
N LYS A 142 -17.72 7.30 3.31
CA LYS A 142 -19.12 7.60 2.93
C LYS A 142 -20.10 7.27 4.06
N ASN A 143 -19.95 6.11 4.71
CA ASN A 143 -20.86 5.69 5.77
C ASN A 143 -20.75 6.59 7.02
N LYS A 144 -19.54 7.07 7.34
CA LYS A 144 -19.30 7.99 8.47
C LYS A 144 -19.80 9.42 8.19
N GLY A 145 -19.84 9.83 6.92
CA GLY A 145 -20.46 11.09 6.51
C GLY A 145 -21.99 11.10 6.58
N ASN A 146 -22.64 9.93 6.61
CA ASN A 146 -24.09 9.82 6.68
C ASN A 146 -24.64 9.86 8.12
N SER A 147 -23.78 9.63 9.11
CA SER A 147 -24.08 9.67 10.53
C SER A 147 -23.81 11.03 11.19
N ASP A 148 -23.19 11.97 10.45
CA ASP A 148 -22.83 13.33 10.89
C ASP A 148 -23.88 14.38 10.47
N VAL A 149 -24.99 13.95 9.85
CA VAL A 149 -26.09 14.83 9.39
C VAL A 149 -27.26 14.84 10.38
N ASP A 150 -27.21 13.99 11.41
CA ASP A 150 -28.25 13.86 12.45
C ASP A 150 -27.74 14.20 13.87
N GLU A 151 -26.65 14.98 14.01
CA GLU A 151 -26.26 15.65 15.27
C GLU A 151 -26.08 17.16 15.10
#